data_AF-A0AAE3KLB4-F1
#
_entry.id   AF-A0AAE3KLB4-F1
#
_cell.length_a   1.000
_cell.length_b   1.000
_cell.length_c   1.000
_cell.angle_alpha   90.00
_cell.angle_beta   90.00
_cell.angle_gamma   90.00
#
_symmetry.space_group_name_H-M   'P 1'
#
loop_
_entity.id
_entity.type
_entity.pdbx_description
1 polymer ?
#
loop_
_entity_poly.entity_id
_entity_poly.type
_entity_poly.pdbx_seq_one_letter_code
_entity_poly.pdbx_strand_id
1 'polypeptide(L)' 'MSQYIEIKTVENIYPYQAKKIIAKGTVKAILTMGTISPKAKLLFEEAGILWVEKIPEKMFKRSE' A
#
# COMPACT_ATOMS: atom_id res chain seq x y z
N MET A 1 18.71 -7.90 1.53
CA MET A 1 17.68 -7.16 0.76
C MET A 1 16.99 -6.19 1.70
N SER A 2 16.97 -4.90 1.36
CA SER A 2 16.31 -3.90 2.21
C SER A 2 14.80 -3.98 2.06
N GLN A 3 14.09 -3.96 3.18
CA GLN A 3 12.64 -3.92 3.21
C GLN A 3 12.18 -2.46 3.32
N TYR A 4 11.07 -2.13 2.67
CA TYR A 4 10.52 -0.76 2.72
C TYR A 4 9.00 -0.74 2.82
N ILE A 5 8.51 0.42 3.25
CA ILE A 5 7.10 0.80 3.23
C ILE A 5 6.87 1.57 1.93
N GLU A 6 5.84 1.20 1.18
CA GLU A 6 5.49 1.88 -0.05
C GLU A 6 4.28 2.80 0.17
N ILE A 7 4.43 4.05 -0.24
CA ILE A 7 3.37 5.06 -0.15
C ILE A 7 2.66 5.16 -1.51
N LYS A 8 1.34 5.19 -1.49
CA LYS A 8 0.49 5.35 -2.66
C LYS A 8 -0.48 6.52 -2.51
N THR A 9 -0.61 7.27 -3.58
CA THR A 9 -1.55 8.40 -3.70
C THR A 9 -2.70 8.09 -4.65
N VAL A 10 -2.82 6.84 -5.11
CA VAL A 10 -3.93 6.41 -5.98
C VAL A 10 -5.21 6.30 -5.18
N GLU A 11 -6.34 6.62 -5.82
CA GLU A 11 -7.67 6.57 -5.20
C GLU A 11 -8.05 5.16 -4.74
N ASN A 12 -7.69 4.14 -5.52
CA ASN A 12 -7.94 2.75 -5.15
C ASN A 12 -6.85 1.79 -5.64
N ILE A 13 -6.45 0.86 -4.77
CA ILE A 13 -5.54 -0.25 -5.10
C ILE A 13 -6.39 -1.50 -5.38
N TYR A 14 -6.38 -1.92 -6.65
CA TYR A 14 -7.05 -3.12 -7.13
C TYR A 14 -6.09 -4.33 -7.18
N PRO A 15 -6.61 -5.57 -7.38
CA PRO A 15 -5.80 -6.78 -7.32
C PRO A 15 -4.61 -6.81 -8.29
N TYR A 16 -4.72 -6.19 -9.46
CA TYR A 16 -3.61 -6.11 -10.42
C TYR A 16 -2.42 -5.31 -9.85
N GLN A 17 -2.69 -4.17 -9.21
CA GLN A 17 -1.68 -3.35 -8.55
C GLN A 17 -1.09 -4.08 -7.33
N ALA A 18 -1.93 -4.74 -6.53
CA ALA A 18 -1.46 -5.53 -5.39
C ALA A 18 -0.48 -6.64 -5.82
N LYS A 19 -0.80 -7.39 -6.88
CA LYS A 19 0.10 -8.41 -7.45
C LYS A 19 1.44 -7.83 -7.89
N LYS A 20 1.44 -6.65 -8.52
CA LYS A 20 2.69 -5.95 -8.90
C LYS A 20 3.53 -5.54 -7.69
N ILE A 21 2.89 -5.09 -6.62
CA ILE A 21 3.56 -4.71 -5.37
C ILE A 21 4.19 -5.95 -4.72
N ILE A 22 3.43 -7.04 -4.60
CA ILE A 22 3.88 -8.31 -4.01
C ILE A 22 5.08 -8.87 -4.80
N ALA A 23 5.01 -8.82 -6.13
CA ALA A 23 6.08 -9.30 -7.01
C ALA A 23 7.43 -8.60 -6.79
N LYS A 24 7.48 -7.42 -6.14
CA LYS A 24 8.74 -6.75 -5.79
C LYS A 24 9.51 -7.48 -4.69
N GLY A 25 8.88 -8.33 -3.90
CA GLY A 25 9.49 -9.12 -2.83
C GLY A 25 10.11 -8.32 -1.66
N THR A 26 9.98 -6.99 -1.68
CA THR A 26 10.71 -6.07 -0.78
C THR A 26 9.78 -5.13 0.01
N VAL A 27 8.50 -5.07 -0.36
CA VAL A 27 7.49 -4.25 0.31
C VAL A 27 6.94 -5.00 1.51
N LYS A 28 6.91 -4.35 2.69
CA LYS A 28 6.33 -4.94 3.92
C LYS A 28 5.10 -4.22 4.44
N ALA A 29 4.88 -2.99 4.02
CA ALA A 29 3.64 -2.29 4.29
C ALA A 29 3.27 -1.31 3.18
N ILE A 30 1.97 -1.04 3.06
CA ILE A 30 1.39 -0.06 2.15
C ILE A 30 0.70 1.04 2.97
N LEU A 31 1.06 2.28 2.69
CA LEU A 31 0.36 3.46 3.20
C LEU A 31 -0.34 4.12 2.01
N THR A 32 -1.66 4.34 2.09
CA THR A 32 -2.40 5.00 1.01
C THR A 32 -3.34 6.09 1.50
N MET A 33 -3.45 7.17 0.72
CA MET A 33 -4.50 8.19 0.90
C MET A 33 -5.86 7.68 0.42
N GLY A 34 -5.85 6.75 -0.53
CA GLY A 34 -7.06 6.16 -1.10
C GLY A 34 -7.55 4.94 -0.32
N THR A 35 -8.18 4.03 -1.06
CA THR A 35 -8.69 2.75 -0.57
C THR A 35 -7.98 1.58 -1.22
N ILE A 36 -8.23 0.38 -0.71
CA ILE A 36 -7.74 -0.90 -1.19
C ILE A 36 -8.96 -1.81 -1.28
N SER A 37 -9.23 -2.32 -2.48
CA SER A 37 -10.34 -3.25 -2.69
C SER A 37 -10.22 -4.49 -1.77
N PRO A 38 -11.34 -5.12 -1.36
CA PRO A 38 -11.30 -6.32 -0.50
C PRO A 38 -10.42 -7.44 -1.06
N LYS A 39 -10.49 -7.69 -2.37
CA LYS A 39 -9.63 -8.69 -3.05
C LYS A 39 -8.14 -8.32 -2.99
N ALA A 40 -7.79 -7.04 -3.04
CA ALA A 40 -6.40 -6.62 -2.90
C ALA A 40 -5.89 -6.75 -1.45
N LYS A 41 -6.75 -6.51 -0.45
CA LYS A 41 -6.42 -6.74 0.97
C LYS A 41 -6.13 -8.21 1.26
N LEU A 42 -6.94 -9.13 0.72
CA LEU A 42 -6.69 -10.57 0.83
C LEU A 42 -5.31 -10.95 0.26
N LEU A 43 -4.95 -10.42 -0.90
CA LEU A 43 -3.63 -10.66 -1.50
C LEU A 43 -2.49 -10.11 -0.63
N PHE A 44 -2.68 -8.97 0.03
CA PHE A 44 -1.68 -8.42 0.95
C PHE A 44 -1.57 -9.25 2.24
N GLU A 45 -2.68 -9.72 2.78
CA GLU A 45 -2.71 -10.62 3.94
C GLU A 45 -1.95 -11.91 3.65
N GLU A 46 -2.27 -12.58 2.53
CA GLU A 46 -1.59 -13.80 2.06
C GLU A 46 -0.07 -13.59 1.85
N ALA A 47 0.33 -12.38 1.44
CA ALA A 47 1.72 -12.01 1.23
C ALA A 47 2.44 -11.49 2.49
N GLY A 48 1.74 -11.38 3.63
CA GLY A 48 2.29 -10.82 4.87
C GLY A 48 2.68 -9.34 4.72
N ILE A 49 1.90 -8.56 3.97
CA ILE A 49 2.07 -7.13 3.77
C ILE A 49 1.00 -6.39 4.57
N LEU A 50 1.40 -5.50 5.46
CA LEU A 50 0.47 -4.66 6.23
C LEU A 50 -0.08 -3.51 5.38
N TRP A 51 -1.25 -2.98 5.71
CA TRP A 51 -1.77 -1.79 5.02
C TRP A 51 -2.50 -0.82 5.94
N VAL A 52 -2.45 0.46 5.58
CA VAL A 52 -3.27 1.52 6.16
C VAL A 52 -3.87 2.36 5.03
N GLU A 53 -5.17 2.58 5.08
CA GLU A 53 -5.95 3.35 4.11
C GLU A 53 -6.32 4.74 4.63
N LYS A 54 -6.75 5.62 3.72
CA LYS A 54 -7.32 6.94 4.04
C LYS A 54 -6.43 7.80 4.92
N ILE A 55 -5.11 7.69 4.77
CA ILE A 55 -4.19 8.57 5.48
C ILE A 55 -4.37 9.99 4.93
N PRO A 56 -4.64 11.00 5.79
CA PRO A 56 -4.84 12.38 5.34
C PRO A 56 -3.64 12.90 4.55
N GLU A 57 -3.87 13.59 3.43
CA GLU A 57 -2.81 14.10 2.55
C GLU A 57 -1.77 14.94 3.30
N LYS A 58 -2.21 15.73 4.29
CA LYS A 58 -1.36 16.55 5.16
C LYS A 58 -0.28 15.77 5.90
N MET A 59 -0.45 14.46 6.11
CA MET A 59 0.54 13.59 6.76
C MET A 59 1.72 13.25 5.83
N PHE A 60 1.57 13.46 4.53
CA PHE A 60 2.61 13.20 3.53
C PHE A 60 3.33 14.47 3.06
N LYS A 61 2.79 15.65 3.36
CA LYS A 61 3.43 16.93 3.06
C LYS A 61 4.36 17.31 4.21
N ARG A 62 5.54 17.86 3.91
CA ARG A 62 6.36 18.52 4.93
C ARG A 62 5.54 19.68 5.50
N SER A 63 5.55 19.83 6.83
CA SER A 63 5.09 21.06 7.47
C SER A 63 5.91 22.22 6.91
N GLU A 64 5.24 23.20 6.32
CA GLU A 64 5.83 24.51 6.04
C GLU A 64 6.12 25.26 7.34
#